data_AF-A0A2H6KKJ9-F1
#
_entry.id   AF-A0A2H6KKJ9-F1
#
_cell.length_a   1.000
_cell.length_b   1.000
_cell.length_c   1.000
_cell.angle_alpha   90.00
_cell.angle_beta   90.00
_cell.angle_gamma   90.00
#
_symmetry.space_group_name_H-M   'P 1'
#
loop_
_entity.id
_entity.type
_entity.pdbx_description
1 polymer ?
#
loop_
_entity_poly.entity_id
_entity_poly.type
_entity_poly.pdbx_seq_one_letter_code
_entity_poly.pdbx_strand_id
1 'polypeptide(L)'
;MSQKPLANKYDTEGKTLHKAVTGKIIANITADVINPAAGTFGGSPEGKRVDEILKAVKEVCETFANKLEMQIPTKVTIIVGAIESEGSLKIKNKGSLYNGDLNSAVQRILFALAANAKNIAAELHSLVLETRPSGSDTSIAGKIKEAHEKSETLKGQFDTATGKGAAAGSNTNHAQAVDNAITQVQTQVQHITGPADNVNLGDSSISTKRDKAYTPLDQAIKNISGEASALSVEPTETKLKEWSGKIKDELSKIVDAFVFHGTLIKGILTKLEKDLGRGKLDKNTLQDLHKKLTELQQGPVTKALNEANDILEKAEEVTNNTLRPLKNKVDQQVSSAISELSTLARKQYISSIQSMLTEFSKKVEEELEGVPEEIEKDLEQGHKKFMKLFEDNFVTRAKVIADIDPNKFTKAEPPLHQAARRLSGAISALFINCQKVADLKSDFGIMKPTQKALDRVLTGLWASNHFDNKFSNNLDALNDTLATFNPKTYGEGKYPYILESFKKASRHYSRSWSTRT
;
A
#
# COMPACT_ATOMS: atom_id res chain seq x y z
N MET A 1 42.86 -39.04 -6.90
CA MET A 1 42.76 -37.92 -5.93
C MET A 1 41.57 -37.05 -6.32
N SER A 2 40.41 -37.26 -5.69
CA SER A 2 39.21 -36.47 -5.96
C SER A 2 39.32 -35.12 -5.23
N GLN A 3 39.33 -34.03 -5.99
CA GLN A 3 39.12 -32.69 -5.44
C GLN A 3 37.67 -32.56 -4.98
N LYS A 4 37.49 -32.31 -3.68
CA LYS A 4 36.21 -32.00 -3.05
C LYS A 4 35.78 -30.59 -3.49
N PRO A 5 34.51 -30.35 -3.86
CA PRO A 5 34.04 -29.01 -4.19
C PRO A 5 34.07 -28.14 -2.92
N LEU A 6 34.60 -26.92 -3.05
CA LEU A 6 34.50 -25.89 -2.01
C LEU A 6 33.02 -25.52 -1.82
N ALA A 7 32.44 -25.99 -0.73
CA ALA A 7 31.13 -25.55 -0.28
C ALA A 7 31.16 -24.03 -0.03
N ASN A 8 30.20 -23.32 -0.62
CA ASN A 8 30.00 -21.88 -0.48
C ASN A 8 29.71 -21.52 0.99
N LYS A 9 30.71 -21.00 1.72
CA LYS A 9 30.60 -20.60 3.13
C LYS A 9 29.59 -19.46 3.41
N TYR A 10 29.00 -18.84 2.39
CA TYR A 10 28.04 -17.76 2.54
C TYR A 10 26.62 -18.18 2.99
N ASP A 11 26.27 -19.46 3.01
CA ASP A 11 24.84 -19.87 3.11
C ASP A 11 24.33 -20.11 4.55
N THR A 12 25.21 -20.26 5.55
CA THR A 12 24.85 -20.50 6.97
C THR A 12 25.41 -19.46 7.94
N GLU A 13 26.69 -19.07 7.82
CA GLU A 13 27.31 -18.03 8.68
C GLU A 13 26.78 -16.63 8.33
N GLY A 14 26.60 -16.33 7.04
CA GLY A 14 26.05 -15.04 6.57
C GLY A 14 24.60 -14.79 7.01
N LYS A 15 23.76 -15.82 7.05
CA LYS A 15 22.38 -15.73 7.58
C LYS A 15 22.36 -15.48 9.09
N THR A 16 23.34 -16.02 9.81
CA THR A 16 23.46 -15.85 11.28
C THR A 16 23.94 -14.44 11.63
N LEU A 17 24.95 -13.92 10.91
CA LEU A 17 25.43 -12.55 11.03
C LEU A 17 24.33 -11.52 10.71
N HIS A 18 23.65 -11.70 9.56
CA HIS A 18 22.55 -10.83 9.15
C HIS A 18 21.43 -10.79 10.20
N LYS A 19 21.01 -11.96 10.71
CA LYS A 19 19.96 -12.05 11.74
C LYS A 19 20.36 -11.34 13.04
N ALA A 20 21.59 -11.49 13.48
CA ALA A 20 22.08 -10.88 14.71
C ALA A 20 22.16 -9.34 14.60
N VAL A 21 22.70 -8.82 13.49
CA VAL A 21 22.76 -7.37 13.22
C VAL A 21 21.36 -6.77 13.08
N THR A 22 20.48 -7.41 12.31
CA THR A 22 19.07 -6.98 12.15
C THR A 22 18.34 -6.98 13.48
N GLY A 23 18.55 -7.99 14.32
CA GLY A 23 17.96 -8.05 15.66
C GLY A 23 18.37 -6.87 16.55
N LYS A 24 19.65 -6.46 16.50
CA LYS A 24 20.11 -5.27 17.25
C LYS A 24 19.55 -3.97 16.70
N ILE A 25 19.46 -3.83 15.39
CA ILE A 25 18.85 -2.64 14.77
C ILE A 25 17.40 -2.52 15.22
N ILE A 26 16.59 -3.58 15.05
CA ILE A 26 15.17 -3.59 15.44
C ILE A 26 15.03 -3.24 16.92
N ALA A 27 15.71 -3.95 17.82
CA ALA A 27 15.60 -3.73 19.26
C ALA A 27 15.86 -2.28 19.67
N ASN A 28 16.82 -1.61 19.03
CA ASN A 28 17.22 -0.25 19.37
C ASN A 28 16.35 0.84 18.73
N ILE A 29 15.54 0.51 17.72
CA ILE A 29 14.58 1.46 17.12
C ILE A 29 13.13 1.16 17.53
N THR A 30 12.84 0.02 18.17
CA THR A 30 11.48 -0.39 18.52
C THR A 30 10.74 0.65 19.38
N ALA A 31 11.32 1.04 20.51
CA ALA A 31 10.63 1.91 21.47
C ALA A 31 10.41 3.33 20.93
N ASP A 32 11.39 3.87 20.20
CA ASP A 32 11.42 5.30 19.84
C ASP A 32 10.90 5.57 18.42
N VAL A 33 10.89 4.56 17.55
CA VAL A 33 10.52 4.70 16.14
C VAL A 33 9.34 3.78 15.79
N ILE A 34 9.46 2.46 16.02
CA ILE A 34 8.44 1.49 15.57
C ILE A 34 7.15 1.65 16.37
N ASN A 35 7.20 1.64 17.70
CA ASN A 35 6.00 1.72 18.54
C ASN A 35 5.24 3.04 18.35
N PRO A 36 5.91 4.23 18.31
CA PRO A 36 5.22 5.48 18.04
C PRO A 36 4.62 5.54 16.63
N ALA A 37 5.29 4.97 15.62
CA ALA A 37 4.74 4.89 14.27
C ALA A 37 3.55 3.93 14.20
N ALA A 38 3.63 2.74 14.79
CA ALA A 38 2.51 1.80 14.85
C ALA A 38 1.31 2.39 15.63
N GLY A 39 1.58 3.22 16.64
CA GLY A 39 0.56 3.94 17.41
C GLY A 39 -0.32 4.86 16.57
N THR A 40 0.17 5.40 15.44
CA THR A 40 -0.63 6.26 14.56
C THR A 40 -1.72 5.48 13.81
N PHE A 41 -1.62 4.15 13.74
CA PHE A 41 -2.65 3.32 13.12
C PHE A 41 -3.98 3.31 13.91
N GLY A 42 -3.94 3.66 15.20
CA GLY A 42 -5.15 3.88 16.01
C GLY A 42 -5.97 2.61 16.28
N GLY A 43 -5.33 1.46 16.52
CA GLY A 43 -5.99 0.22 16.96
C GLY A 43 -6.51 -0.69 15.84
N SER A 44 -7.39 -1.64 16.18
CA SER A 44 -7.82 -2.73 15.28
C SER A 44 -8.41 -2.23 13.94
N PRO A 45 -8.12 -2.90 12.82
CA PRO A 45 -8.75 -2.62 11.52
C PRO A 45 -10.21 -3.08 11.42
N GLU A 46 -10.72 -3.80 12.43
CA GLU A 46 -12.05 -4.38 12.42
C GLU A 46 -13.14 -3.29 12.35
N GLY A 47 -13.97 -3.34 11.31
CA GLY A 47 -15.02 -2.34 11.05
C GLY A 47 -14.55 -1.04 10.39
N LYS A 48 -13.24 -0.84 10.16
CA LYS A 48 -12.73 0.33 9.42
C LYS A 48 -12.84 0.11 7.92
N ARG A 49 -13.07 1.19 7.17
CA ARG A 49 -13.15 1.13 5.72
C ARG A 49 -11.74 0.95 5.13
N VAL A 50 -11.64 0.28 3.99
CA VAL A 50 -10.35 -0.06 3.37
C VAL A 50 -9.53 1.20 3.02
N ASP A 51 -10.18 2.29 2.61
CA ASP A 51 -9.51 3.58 2.37
C ASP A 51 -8.95 4.22 3.65
N GLU A 52 -9.63 4.06 4.79
CA GLU A 52 -9.17 4.53 6.09
C GLU A 52 -7.96 3.73 6.56
N ILE A 53 -7.99 2.40 6.35
CA ILE A 53 -6.85 1.53 6.63
C ILE A 53 -5.65 1.93 5.77
N LEU A 54 -5.83 2.16 4.48
CA LEU A 54 -4.74 2.51 3.56
C LEU A 54 -4.15 3.90 3.87
N LYS A 55 -4.97 4.88 4.28
CA LYS A 55 -4.47 6.16 4.80
C LYS A 55 -3.66 5.98 6.09
N ALA A 56 -4.16 5.17 7.02
CA ALA A 56 -3.46 4.89 8.26
C ALA A 56 -2.10 4.19 8.01
N VAL A 57 -2.01 3.23 7.08
CA VAL A 57 -0.74 2.59 6.71
C VAL A 57 0.25 3.60 6.13
N LYS A 58 -0.21 4.51 5.26
CA LYS A 58 0.62 5.60 4.74
C LYS A 58 1.19 6.45 5.88
N GLU A 59 0.36 6.86 6.82
CA GLU A 59 0.76 7.68 7.96
C GLU A 59 1.75 6.95 8.88
N VAL A 60 1.59 5.64 9.07
CA VAL A 60 2.57 4.80 9.81
C VAL A 60 3.93 4.83 9.11
N CYS A 61 3.97 4.64 7.79
CA CYS A 61 5.21 4.66 7.01
C CYS A 61 5.91 6.02 7.05
N GLU A 62 5.16 7.13 6.91
CA GLU A 62 5.70 8.49 7.01
C GLU A 62 6.21 8.79 8.42
N THR A 63 5.45 8.41 9.44
CA THR A 63 5.83 8.61 10.85
C THR A 63 7.08 7.81 11.20
N PHE A 64 7.16 6.55 10.75
CA PHE A 64 8.35 5.72 10.91
C PHE A 64 9.57 6.38 10.28
N ALA A 65 9.48 6.82 9.03
CA ALA A 65 10.60 7.42 8.32
C ALA A 65 11.09 8.71 8.98
N ASN A 66 10.17 9.62 9.30
CA ASN A 66 10.49 10.90 9.92
C ASN A 66 11.13 10.72 11.30
N LYS A 67 10.57 9.84 12.13
CA LYS A 67 11.13 9.55 13.46
C LYS A 67 12.50 8.88 13.34
N LEU A 68 12.67 7.95 12.40
CA LEU A 68 13.95 7.29 12.20
C LEU A 68 15.03 8.31 11.81
N GLU A 69 14.77 9.15 10.80
CA GLU A 69 15.71 10.18 10.31
C GLU A 69 16.17 11.12 11.42
N MET A 70 15.24 11.62 12.24
CA MET A 70 15.57 12.49 13.39
C MET A 70 16.47 11.78 14.41
N GLN A 71 16.35 10.47 14.53
CA GLN A 71 17.07 9.66 15.53
C GLN A 71 18.37 9.06 15.00
N ILE A 72 18.66 9.11 13.69
CA ILE A 72 19.87 8.52 13.08
C ILE A 72 21.15 8.94 13.81
N PRO A 73 21.43 10.24 14.09
CA PRO A 73 22.68 10.65 14.72
C PRO A 73 22.92 9.98 16.09
N THR A 74 21.85 9.79 16.87
CA THR A 74 21.90 9.18 18.20
C THR A 74 21.91 7.65 18.13
N LYS A 75 21.10 7.08 17.23
CA LYS A 75 20.88 5.63 17.13
C LYS A 75 22.05 4.88 16.51
N VAL A 76 22.82 5.52 15.62
CA VAL A 76 24.03 4.91 15.05
C VAL A 76 24.99 4.50 16.15
N THR A 77 25.35 5.41 17.06
CA THR A 77 26.28 5.13 18.16
C THR A 77 25.77 4.01 19.08
N ILE A 78 24.48 4.03 19.42
CA ILE A 78 23.85 3.03 20.30
C ILE A 78 23.85 1.64 19.64
N ILE A 79 23.47 1.57 18.36
CA ILE A 79 23.40 0.31 17.60
C ILE A 79 24.80 -0.26 17.39
N VAL A 80 25.78 0.58 17.06
CA VAL A 80 27.19 0.15 16.94
C VAL A 80 27.67 -0.43 18.27
N GLY A 81 27.44 0.26 19.39
CA GLY A 81 27.78 -0.27 20.71
C GLY A 81 27.08 -1.59 21.05
N ALA A 82 25.82 -1.73 20.65
CA ALA A 82 25.05 -2.96 20.84
C ALA A 82 25.55 -4.13 19.97
N ILE A 83 26.05 -3.84 18.76
CA ILE A 83 26.69 -4.81 17.86
C ILE A 83 28.05 -5.24 18.43
N GLU A 84 28.85 -4.30 18.93
CA GLU A 84 30.17 -4.61 19.49
C GLU A 84 30.11 -5.39 20.80
N SER A 85 29.02 -5.21 21.57
CA SER A 85 28.77 -5.91 22.83
C SER A 85 28.19 -7.32 22.62
N GLU A 86 27.75 -7.65 21.40
CA GLU A 86 27.20 -8.96 21.07
C GLU A 86 28.33 -9.97 20.86
N GLY A 87 28.37 -11.01 21.70
CA GLY A 87 29.48 -11.97 21.73
C GLY A 87 29.67 -12.71 20.40
N SER A 88 28.58 -12.96 19.67
CA SER A 88 28.59 -13.59 18.34
C SER A 88 29.08 -12.67 17.21
N LEU A 89 29.12 -11.35 17.44
CA LEU A 89 29.51 -10.32 16.48
C LEU A 89 30.87 -9.68 16.80
N LYS A 90 31.47 -10.08 17.93
CA LYS A 90 32.70 -9.48 18.44
C LYS A 90 33.91 -9.85 17.58
N ILE A 91 34.54 -8.83 16.99
CA ILE A 91 35.80 -9.01 16.24
C ILE A 91 36.99 -8.83 17.17
N LYS A 92 37.90 -9.81 17.18
CA LYS A 92 39.11 -9.81 18.06
C LYS A 92 40.19 -8.82 17.58
N ASN A 93 40.36 -8.66 16.28
CA ASN A 93 41.37 -7.79 15.68
C ASN A 93 40.68 -6.64 14.92
N LYS A 94 40.70 -5.44 15.48
CA LYS A 94 40.12 -4.25 14.85
C LYS A 94 41.21 -3.52 14.06
N GLY A 95 41.00 -3.34 12.75
CA GLY A 95 41.84 -2.45 11.94
C GLY A 95 41.59 -0.98 12.26
N SER A 96 42.47 -0.08 11.79
CA SER A 96 42.36 1.37 12.06
C SER A 96 41.05 2.00 11.57
N LEU A 97 40.42 1.43 10.53
CA LEU A 97 39.18 1.94 9.92
C LEU A 97 37.90 1.27 10.47
N TYR A 98 38.02 0.20 11.25
CA TYR A 98 36.89 -0.64 11.66
C TYR A 98 35.72 0.15 12.27
N ASN A 99 36.00 1.10 13.17
CA ASN A 99 34.97 1.90 13.80
C ASN A 99 34.29 2.85 12.79
N GLY A 100 35.05 3.45 11.89
CA GLY A 100 34.53 4.33 10.85
C GLY A 100 33.64 3.58 9.85
N ASP A 101 34.07 2.40 9.44
CA ASP A 101 33.35 1.54 8.51
C ASP A 101 32.04 1.02 9.12
N LEU A 102 32.08 0.57 10.37
CA LEU A 102 30.88 0.06 11.06
C LEU A 102 29.85 1.16 11.32
N ASN A 103 30.28 2.35 11.75
CA ASN A 103 29.39 3.51 11.91
C ASN A 103 28.76 3.91 10.56
N SER A 104 29.58 3.98 9.51
CA SER A 104 29.11 4.32 8.16
C SER A 104 28.11 3.28 7.63
N ALA A 105 28.36 1.99 7.88
CA ALA A 105 27.47 0.91 7.48
C ALA A 105 26.12 0.99 8.19
N VAL A 106 26.12 1.13 9.52
CA VAL A 106 24.88 1.29 10.30
C VAL A 106 24.12 2.53 9.86
N GLN A 107 24.80 3.66 9.69
CA GLN A 107 24.19 4.91 9.23
C GLN A 107 23.52 4.74 7.85
N ARG A 108 24.20 4.12 6.89
CA ARG A 108 23.64 3.84 5.55
C ARG A 108 22.41 2.93 5.62
N ILE A 109 22.43 1.91 6.48
CA ILE A 109 21.28 1.02 6.67
C ILE A 109 20.08 1.79 7.22
N LEU A 110 20.26 2.65 8.23
CA LEU A 110 19.15 3.42 8.80
C LEU A 110 18.57 4.43 7.80
N PHE A 111 19.42 5.11 7.02
CA PHE A 111 18.95 5.97 5.92
C PHE A 111 18.18 5.19 4.86
N ALA A 112 18.67 4.02 4.48
CA ALA A 112 17.97 3.16 3.52
C ALA A 112 16.61 2.69 4.06
N LEU A 113 16.51 2.36 5.35
CA LEU A 113 15.23 2.01 5.99
C LEU A 113 14.23 3.16 5.94
N ALA A 114 14.67 4.38 6.29
CA ALA A 114 13.80 5.55 6.25
C ALA A 114 13.35 5.90 4.82
N ALA A 115 14.28 5.85 3.86
CA ALA A 115 13.98 6.08 2.45
C ALA A 115 12.99 5.04 1.90
N ASN A 116 13.16 3.76 2.24
CA ASN A 116 12.24 2.71 1.83
C ASN A 116 10.83 2.93 2.39
N ALA A 117 10.71 3.34 3.66
CA ALA A 117 9.40 3.65 4.24
C ALA A 117 8.73 4.85 3.56
N LYS A 118 9.49 5.90 3.19
CA LYS A 118 8.96 7.02 2.38
C LYS A 118 8.52 6.58 0.99
N ASN A 119 9.31 5.73 0.33
CA ASN A 119 8.96 5.20 -0.99
C ASN A 119 7.68 4.37 -0.92
N ILE A 120 7.54 3.48 0.07
CA ILE A 120 6.30 2.71 0.29
C ILE A 120 5.11 3.64 0.53
N ALA A 121 5.26 4.69 1.33
CA ALA A 121 4.21 5.68 1.55
C ALA A 121 3.81 6.42 0.26
N ALA A 122 4.80 6.79 -0.57
CA ALA A 122 4.58 7.44 -1.86
C ALA A 122 3.93 6.51 -2.89
N GLU A 123 4.34 5.25 -2.94
CA GLU A 123 3.75 4.21 -3.79
C GLU A 123 2.30 3.93 -3.39
N LEU A 124 2.02 3.77 -2.08
CA LEU A 124 0.66 3.66 -1.54
C LEU A 124 -0.18 4.88 -1.92
N HIS A 125 0.38 6.08 -1.79
CA HIS A 125 -0.30 7.31 -2.17
C HIS A 125 -0.63 7.33 -3.67
N SER A 126 0.35 7.06 -4.53
CA SER A 126 0.15 7.13 -5.98
C SER A 126 -0.74 6.02 -6.54
N LEU A 127 -0.71 4.82 -5.94
CA LEU A 127 -1.55 3.73 -6.37
C LEU A 127 -3.00 3.91 -5.91
N VAL A 128 -3.21 4.27 -4.64
CA VAL A 128 -4.51 4.15 -4.00
C VAL A 128 -5.21 5.51 -3.84
N LEU A 129 -4.47 6.56 -3.53
CA LEU A 129 -5.02 7.86 -3.10
C LEU A 129 -5.04 8.90 -4.22
N GLU A 130 -4.13 8.83 -5.20
CA GLU A 130 -4.15 9.68 -6.40
C GLU A 130 -5.29 9.32 -7.36
N THR A 131 -5.79 10.31 -8.09
CA THR A 131 -6.80 10.11 -9.14
C THR A 131 -6.13 9.56 -10.40
N ARG A 132 -6.59 8.38 -10.86
CA ARG A 132 -6.04 7.70 -12.04
C ARG A 132 -7.17 7.32 -13.03
N PRO A 133 -7.07 7.67 -14.32
CA PRO A 133 -6.07 8.57 -14.93
C PRO A 133 -6.18 10.01 -14.39
N SER A 134 -5.12 10.79 -14.52
CA SER A 134 -5.09 12.19 -14.06
C SER A 134 -6.23 12.98 -14.69
N GLY A 135 -7.13 13.51 -13.86
CA GLY A 135 -8.39 14.14 -14.28
C GLY A 135 -9.65 13.30 -14.03
N SER A 136 -9.52 12.08 -13.48
CA SER A 136 -10.64 11.29 -12.93
C SER A 136 -11.30 11.98 -11.74
N ASP A 137 -12.62 11.85 -11.63
CA ASP A 137 -13.43 12.38 -10.52
C ASP A 137 -13.09 11.73 -9.16
N THR A 138 -12.38 10.59 -9.14
CA THR A 138 -12.11 9.84 -7.91
C THR A 138 -10.89 8.92 -8.00
N SER A 139 -10.31 8.58 -6.84
CA SER A 139 -9.17 7.66 -6.70
C SER A 139 -9.61 6.20 -6.52
N ILE A 140 -8.67 5.25 -6.51
CA ILE A 140 -8.99 3.84 -6.26
C ILE A 140 -9.62 3.67 -4.87
N ALA A 141 -9.11 4.35 -3.84
CA ALA A 141 -9.73 4.42 -2.53
C ALA A 141 -11.16 4.98 -2.60
N GLY A 142 -11.39 6.00 -3.42
CA GLY A 142 -12.72 6.57 -3.64
C GLY A 142 -13.69 5.61 -4.36
N LYS A 143 -13.22 4.79 -5.30
CA LYS A 143 -14.03 3.73 -5.91
C LYS A 143 -14.34 2.59 -4.94
N ILE A 144 -13.41 2.23 -4.07
CA ILE A 144 -13.66 1.26 -3.00
C ILE A 144 -14.70 1.79 -2.01
N LYS A 145 -14.64 3.10 -1.68
CA LYS A 145 -15.69 3.79 -0.90
C LYS A 145 -17.06 3.67 -1.56
N GLU A 146 -17.17 4.05 -2.83
CA GLU A 146 -18.44 3.98 -3.58
C GLU A 146 -18.99 2.54 -3.61
N ALA A 147 -18.13 1.54 -3.83
CA ALA A 147 -18.53 0.14 -3.86
C ALA A 147 -19.07 -0.32 -2.48
N HIS A 148 -18.41 0.08 -1.39
CA HIS A 148 -18.87 -0.21 -0.04
C HIS A 148 -20.22 0.44 0.26
N GLU A 149 -20.40 1.73 -0.07
CA GLU A 149 -21.66 2.45 0.12
C GLU A 149 -22.82 1.84 -0.69
N LYS A 150 -22.55 1.41 -1.92
CA LYS A 150 -23.50 0.67 -2.75
C LYS A 150 -23.83 -0.71 -2.16
N SER A 151 -22.85 -1.41 -1.60
CA SER A 151 -23.07 -2.69 -0.92
C SER A 151 -23.94 -2.53 0.32
N GLU A 152 -23.71 -1.51 1.15
CA GLU A 152 -24.55 -1.21 2.31
C GLU A 152 -25.99 -0.81 1.89
N THR A 153 -26.11 -0.07 0.79
CA THR A 153 -27.43 0.25 0.21
C THR A 153 -28.16 -1.02 -0.26
N LEU A 154 -27.46 -1.90 -0.99
CA LEU A 154 -28.02 -3.16 -1.48
C LEU A 154 -28.43 -4.08 -0.31
N LYS A 155 -27.60 -4.14 0.74
CA LYS A 155 -27.91 -4.86 1.98
C LYS A 155 -29.18 -4.31 2.62
N GLY A 156 -29.31 -2.99 2.76
CA GLY A 156 -30.53 -2.35 3.28
C GLY A 156 -31.78 -2.64 2.42
N GLN A 157 -31.63 -2.71 1.10
CA GLN A 157 -32.71 -3.14 0.20
C GLN A 157 -33.08 -4.62 0.40
N PHE A 158 -32.09 -5.49 0.60
CA PHE A 158 -32.28 -6.91 0.92
C PHE A 158 -32.96 -7.11 2.27
N ASP A 159 -32.52 -6.35 3.28
CA ASP A 159 -33.09 -6.33 4.62
C ASP A 159 -34.57 -5.90 4.58
N THR A 160 -34.91 -4.90 3.72
CA THR A 160 -36.29 -4.47 3.46
C THR A 160 -37.10 -5.54 2.72
N ALA A 161 -36.53 -6.16 1.69
CA ALA A 161 -37.19 -7.20 0.90
C ALA A 161 -37.47 -8.48 1.73
N THR A 162 -36.58 -8.81 2.66
CA THR A 162 -36.63 -10.05 3.48
C THR A 162 -37.16 -9.85 4.89
N GLY A 163 -37.34 -8.60 5.34
CA GLY A 163 -37.82 -8.26 6.69
C GLY A 163 -36.79 -8.48 7.81
N LYS A 164 -35.51 -8.74 7.51
CA LYS A 164 -34.45 -8.87 8.51
C LYS A 164 -33.74 -7.53 8.68
N GLY A 165 -33.94 -6.86 9.82
CA GLY A 165 -33.25 -5.60 10.15
C GLY A 165 -34.15 -4.45 10.60
N ALA A 166 -35.47 -4.62 10.60
CA ALA A 166 -36.38 -3.60 11.11
C ALA A 166 -36.19 -3.41 12.62
N ALA A 167 -35.50 -2.34 13.01
CA ALA A 167 -35.79 -1.69 14.28
C ALA A 167 -37.28 -1.31 14.27
N ALA A 168 -37.98 -1.61 15.36
CA ALA A 168 -39.41 -1.41 15.54
C ALA A 168 -39.85 -0.01 15.07
N GLY A 169 -40.42 0.10 13.87
CA GLY A 169 -40.94 1.37 13.36
C GLY A 169 -41.05 1.55 11.84
N SER A 170 -40.34 0.79 11.00
CA SER A 170 -40.46 0.90 9.53
C SER A 170 -41.15 -0.32 8.92
N ASN A 171 -42.38 -0.11 8.44
CA ASN A 171 -43.42 -1.13 8.21
C ASN A 171 -43.47 -1.70 6.78
N THR A 172 -42.35 -2.08 6.16
CA THR A 172 -42.43 -2.67 4.81
C THR A 172 -41.61 -3.94 4.69
N ASN A 173 -42.29 -5.07 4.85
CA ASN A 173 -41.80 -6.42 4.58
C ASN A 173 -42.57 -6.97 3.38
N HIS A 174 -41.93 -6.97 2.21
CA HIS A 174 -42.57 -7.39 0.97
C HIS A 174 -42.87 -8.89 0.94
N ALA A 175 -42.05 -9.74 1.58
CA ALA A 175 -42.32 -11.17 1.70
C ALA A 175 -43.58 -11.45 2.55
N GLN A 176 -43.72 -10.77 3.69
CA GLN A 176 -44.91 -10.89 4.55
C GLN A 176 -46.19 -10.41 3.86
N ALA A 177 -46.11 -9.39 2.99
CA ALA A 177 -47.25 -8.93 2.21
C ALA A 177 -47.76 -10.01 1.22
N VAL A 178 -46.84 -10.78 0.62
CA VAL A 178 -47.17 -11.90 -0.28
C VAL A 178 -47.80 -13.07 0.51
N ASP A 179 -47.21 -13.45 1.64
CA ASP A 179 -47.75 -14.52 2.49
C ASP A 179 -49.17 -14.22 3.01
N ASN A 180 -49.43 -12.96 3.37
CA ASN A 180 -50.75 -12.50 3.78
C ASN A 180 -51.78 -12.59 2.63
N ALA A 181 -51.39 -12.25 1.40
CA ALA A 181 -52.26 -12.36 0.24
C ALA A 181 -52.61 -13.83 -0.09
N ILE A 182 -51.63 -14.74 0.00
CA ILE A 182 -51.84 -16.18 -0.18
C ILE A 182 -52.81 -16.73 0.88
N THR A 183 -52.65 -16.31 2.13
CA THR A 183 -53.54 -16.72 3.24
C THR A 183 -54.98 -16.24 3.03
N GLN A 184 -55.17 -15.01 2.55
CA GLN A 184 -56.50 -14.47 2.23
C GLN A 184 -57.18 -15.26 1.10
N VAL A 185 -56.44 -15.61 0.04
CA VAL A 185 -56.95 -16.47 -1.03
C VAL A 185 -57.38 -17.82 -0.48
N GLN A 186 -56.54 -18.50 0.32
CA GLN A 186 -56.88 -19.78 0.95
C GLN A 186 -58.14 -19.71 1.81
N THR A 187 -58.34 -18.62 2.54
CA THR A 187 -59.53 -18.42 3.39
C THR A 187 -60.81 -18.28 2.55
N GLN A 188 -60.73 -17.64 1.39
CA GLN A 188 -61.86 -17.46 0.49
C GLN A 188 -62.26 -18.72 -0.30
N VAL A 189 -61.41 -19.74 -0.42
CA VAL A 189 -61.76 -20.99 -1.13
C VAL A 189 -62.09 -22.17 -0.20
N GLN A 190 -61.99 -22.02 1.12
CA GLN A 190 -62.20 -23.10 2.10
C GLN A 190 -63.62 -23.72 2.11
N HIS A 191 -64.62 -23.06 1.53
CA HIS A 191 -66.02 -23.50 1.54
C HIS A 191 -66.49 -24.09 0.20
N ILE A 192 -65.59 -24.24 -0.79
CA ILE A 192 -65.92 -24.82 -2.08
C ILE A 192 -65.51 -26.30 -2.07
N THR A 193 -66.47 -27.22 -2.23
CA THR A 193 -66.19 -28.65 -2.40
C THR A 193 -67.00 -29.25 -3.56
N GLY A 194 -66.36 -30.13 -4.34
CA GLY A 194 -66.91 -30.82 -5.51
C GLY A 194 -65.97 -30.79 -6.74
N PRO A 195 -66.13 -31.70 -7.73
CA PRO A 195 -65.40 -31.60 -9.01
C PRO A 195 -65.88 -30.39 -9.83
N ALA A 196 -65.05 -29.93 -10.77
CA ALA A 196 -65.17 -28.65 -11.49
C ALA A 196 -66.55 -28.36 -12.13
N ASP A 197 -67.35 -29.39 -12.36
CA ASP A 197 -68.60 -29.30 -13.12
C ASP A 197 -69.87 -29.28 -12.23
N ASN A 198 -69.76 -29.39 -10.89
CA ASN A 198 -70.92 -29.31 -10.00
C ASN A 198 -70.55 -28.94 -8.54
N VAL A 199 -70.71 -27.67 -8.15
CA VAL A 199 -70.41 -27.12 -6.80
C VAL A 199 -71.65 -27.07 -5.89
N ASN A 200 -71.50 -27.50 -4.63
CA ASN A 200 -72.55 -27.54 -3.60
C ASN A 200 -72.49 -26.31 -2.66
N LEU A 201 -73.63 -25.69 -2.33
CA LEU A 201 -73.73 -24.41 -1.57
C LEU A 201 -74.42 -24.49 -0.18
N GLY A 202 -74.74 -25.66 0.37
CA GLY A 202 -75.23 -25.77 1.77
C GLY A 202 -76.71 -25.42 1.99
N ASP A 203 -77.22 -25.81 3.16
CA ASP A 203 -78.55 -26.42 3.43
C ASP A 203 -79.74 -25.46 3.69
N SER A 204 -80.98 -25.90 3.39
CA SER A 204 -82.25 -25.22 3.75
C SER A 204 -83.41 -26.18 4.11
N SER A 205 -83.47 -26.59 5.38
CA SER A 205 -84.62 -26.66 6.30
C SER A 205 -86.06 -26.93 5.76
N ILE A 206 -86.60 -28.14 6.01
CA ILE A 206 -88.05 -28.46 6.05
C ILE A 206 -88.32 -29.54 7.11
N SER A 207 -89.09 -29.24 8.18
CA SER A 207 -90.13 -30.14 8.79
C SER A 207 -90.51 -29.82 10.25
N THR A 208 -91.41 -28.85 10.51
CA THR A 208 -92.02 -28.67 11.87
C THR A 208 -93.41 -28.02 11.89
N LYS A 209 -94.28 -28.23 10.89
CA LYS A 209 -95.65 -27.64 10.86
C LYS A 209 -96.82 -28.58 10.54
N ARG A 210 -96.63 -29.89 10.38
CA ARG A 210 -97.68 -30.79 9.87
C ARG A 210 -98.55 -31.46 10.95
N ASP A 211 -98.06 -31.69 12.16
CA ASP A 211 -98.66 -32.69 13.06
C ASP A 211 -99.69 -32.15 14.09
N LYS A 212 -100.49 -31.14 13.75
CA LYS A 212 -101.47 -30.51 14.69
C LYS A 212 -102.96 -30.60 14.33
N ALA A 213 -103.39 -31.47 13.40
CA ALA A 213 -104.72 -31.34 12.78
C ALA A 213 -105.75 -32.49 12.92
N TYR A 214 -105.52 -33.63 13.58
CA TYR A 214 -106.42 -34.79 13.39
C TYR A 214 -106.97 -35.49 14.65
N THR A 215 -107.18 -34.75 15.74
CA THR A 215 -107.76 -35.24 17.00
C THR A 215 -109.31 -35.34 17.14
N PRO A 216 -110.21 -34.93 16.20
CA PRO A 216 -111.67 -35.06 16.41
C PRO A 216 -112.36 -36.23 15.68
N LEU A 217 -111.70 -37.40 15.60
CA LEU A 217 -112.30 -38.65 15.10
C LEU A 217 -113.18 -39.36 16.16
N ASP A 218 -113.03 -39.05 17.44
CA ASP A 218 -113.56 -39.87 18.54
C ASP A 218 -115.04 -39.67 18.89
N GLN A 219 -115.67 -38.58 18.43
CA GLN A 219 -117.01 -38.23 18.90
C GLN A 219 -118.15 -38.80 18.03
N ALA A 220 -117.87 -39.21 16.78
CA ALA A 220 -118.91 -39.62 15.83
C ALA A 220 -119.26 -41.13 15.90
N ILE A 221 -118.36 -41.98 16.39
CA ILE A 221 -118.54 -43.45 16.37
C ILE A 221 -119.49 -43.94 17.48
N LYS A 222 -119.74 -43.12 18.51
CA LYS A 222 -120.68 -43.43 19.61
C LYS A 222 -122.15 -43.66 19.18
N ASN A 223 -122.53 -43.36 17.92
CA ASN A 223 -123.94 -43.31 17.51
C ASN A 223 -124.45 -44.50 16.66
N ILE A 224 -123.65 -45.52 16.33
CA ILE A 224 -124.12 -46.64 15.48
C ILE A 224 -124.01 -47.97 16.23
N SER A 225 -124.52 -47.99 17.48
CA SER A 225 -124.83 -49.21 18.23
C SER A 225 -126.30 -49.64 18.06
N GLY A 226 -127.06 -48.98 17.18
CA GLY A 226 -128.52 -49.06 17.13
C GLY A 226 -129.17 -50.16 16.28
N GLU A 227 -128.53 -50.70 15.23
CA GLU A 227 -129.25 -51.55 14.26
C GLU A 227 -128.56 -52.87 13.96
N ALA A 228 -128.20 -53.58 15.03
CA ALA A 228 -127.79 -54.98 15.05
C ALA A 228 -128.93 -55.97 14.68
N SER A 229 -129.82 -55.62 13.75
CA SER A 229 -131.05 -56.37 13.47
C SER A 229 -131.05 -57.16 12.15
N ALA A 230 -129.95 -57.22 11.40
CA ALA A 230 -129.90 -57.87 10.08
C ALA A 230 -128.68 -58.81 9.86
N LEU A 231 -128.26 -59.55 10.88
CA LEU A 231 -127.11 -60.47 10.79
C LEU A 231 -127.41 -61.71 9.92
N SER A 232 -126.74 -61.78 8.75
CA SER A 232 -126.49 -62.97 7.91
C SER A 232 -124.98 -63.22 7.83
N VAL A 233 -124.54 -64.46 7.62
CA VAL A 233 -123.11 -64.88 7.60
C VAL A 233 -122.43 -64.72 6.22
N GLU A 234 -123.21 -64.54 5.16
CA GLU A 234 -122.74 -64.35 3.76
C GLU A 234 -121.78 -63.15 3.54
N PRO A 235 -122.02 -61.97 4.16
CA PRO A 235 -121.10 -60.83 4.05
C PRO A 235 -119.72 -61.11 4.64
N THR A 236 -119.65 -61.96 5.68
CA THR A 236 -118.40 -62.29 6.40
C THR A 236 -117.50 -63.19 5.55
N GLU A 237 -118.08 -64.18 4.86
CA GLU A 237 -117.33 -65.08 3.98
C GLU A 237 -116.79 -64.36 2.73
N THR A 238 -117.58 -63.42 2.18
CA THR A 238 -117.16 -62.58 1.03
C THR A 238 -116.01 -61.64 1.41
N LYS A 239 -116.09 -60.97 2.57
CA LYS A 239 -115.03 -60.07 3.06
C LYS A 239 -113.72 -60.80 3.39
N LEU A 240 -113.78 -62.01 3.95
CA LEU A 240 -112.60 -62.84 4.22
C LEU A 240 -111.91 -63.27 2.92
N LYS A 241 -112.67 -63.62 1.88
CA LYS A 241 -112.14 -63.91 0.54
C LYS A 241 -111.47 -62.68 -0.07
N GLU A 242 -112.12 -61.52 -0.02
CA GLU A 242 -111.54 -60.24 -0.49
C GLU A 242 -110.25 -59.87 0.26
N TRP A 243 -110.20 -60.06 1.59
CA TRP A 243 -109.01 -59.82 2.38
C TRP A 243 -107.87 -60.78 2.03
N SER A 244 -108.16 -62.07 1.87
CA SER A 244 -107.14 -63.04 1.44
C SER A 244 -106.56 -62.70 0.05
N GLY A 245 -107.42 -62.21 -0.86
CA GLY A 245 -107.00 -61.70 -2.17
C GLY A 245 -106.12 -60.46 -2.06
N LYS A 246 -106.54 -59.45 -1.29
CA LYS A 246 -105.75 -58.22 -1.06
C LYS A 246 -104.40 -58.51 -0.40
N ILE A 247 -104.35 -59.41 0.59
CA ILE A 247 -103.10 -59.82 1.25
C ILE A 247 -102.17 -60.50 0.23
N LYS A 248 -102.70 -61.39 -0.62
CA LYS A 248 -101.93 -62.05 -1.67
C LYS A 248 -101.39 -61.06 -2.71
N ASP A 249 -102.21 -60.08 -3.11
CA ASP A 249 -101.82 -59.05 -4.07
C ASP A 249 -100.72 -58.13 -3.50
N GLU A 250 -100.87 -57.67 -2.26
CA GLU A 250 -99.85 -56.84 -1.60
C GLU A 250 -98.54 -57.61 -1.32
N LEU A 251 -98.62 -58.88 -0.91
CA LEU A 251 -97.43 -59.72 -0.77
C LEU A 251 -96.71 -59.93 -2.12
N SER A 252 -97.47 -60.07 -3.22
CA SER A 252 -96.89 -60.19 -4.56
C SER A 252 -96.17 -58.89 -4.97
N LYS A 253 -96.78 -57.72 -4.71
CA LYS A 253 -96.12 -56.42 -4.97
C LYS A 253 -94.82 -56.24 -4.18
N ILE A 254 -94.78 -56.68 -2.92
CA ILE A 254 -93.56 -56.63 -2.10
C ILE A 254 -92.49 -57.53 -2.71
N VAL A 255 -92.84 -58.77 -3.07
CA VAL A 255 -91.90 -59.71 -3.70
C VAL A 255 -91.36 -59.14 -5.02
N ASP A 256 -92.23 -58.57 -5.86
CA ASP A 256 -91.81 -57.94 -7.12
C ASP A 256 -90.88 -56.75 -6.90
N ALA A 257 -91.14 -55.92 -5.89
CA ALA A 257 -90.25 -54.80 -5.52
C ALA A 257 -88.88 -55.30 -5.04
N PHE A 258 -88.84 -56.37 -4.23
CA PHE A 258 -87.58 -56.99 -3.79
C PHE A 258 -86.79 -57.56 -4.96
N VAL A 259 -87.46 -58.22 -5.91
CA VAL A 259 -86.83 -58.72 -7.14
C VAL A 259 -86.27 -57.56 -7.97
N PHE A 260 -87.07 -56.52 -8.19
CA PHE A 260 -86.65 -55.33 -8.94
C PHE A 260 -85.42 -54.66 -8.32
N HIS A 261 -85.45 -54.32 -7.03
CA HIS A 261 -84.31 -53.69 -6.36
C HIS A 261 -83.10 -54.62 -6.27
N GLY A 262 -83.31 -55.93 -6.06
CA GLY A 262 -82.24 -56.92 -6.08
C GLY A 262 -81.51 -56.97 -7.43
N THR A 263 -82.25 -56.89 -8.54
CA THR A 263 -81.65 -56.85 -9.89
C THR A 263 -80.88 -55.56 -10.15
N LEU A 264 -81.38 -54.40 -9.68
CA LEU A 264 -80.66 -53.12 -9.78
C LEU A 264 -79.34 -53.14 -9.00
N ILE A 265 -79.37 -53.60 -7.75
CA ILE A 265 -78.18 -53.69 -6.89
C ILE A 265 -77.14 -54.62 -7.54
N LYS A 266 -77.56 -55.78 -8.07
CA LYS A 266 -76.69 -56.69 -8.80
C LYS A 266 -76.06 -56.02 -10.02
N GLY A 267 -76.83 -55.25 -10.79
CA GLY A 267 -76.33 -54.48 -11.93
C GLY A 267 -75.27 -53.45 -11.55
N ILE A 268 -75.52 -52.69 -10.48
CA ILE A 268 -74.58 -51.70 -9.94
C ILE A 268 -73.28 -52.37 -9.47
N LEU A 269 -73.38 -53.46 -8.71
CA LEU A 269 -72.21 -54.22 -8.23
C LEU A 269 -71.37 -54.76 -9.39
N THR A 270 -72.02 -55.29 -10.43
CA THR A 270 -71.33 -55.81 -11.63
C THR A 270 -70.59 -54.70 -12.37
N LYS A 271 -71.21 -53.52 -12.49
CA LYS A 271 -70.56 -52.35 -13.10
C LYS A 271 -69.36 -51.88 -12.27
N LEU A 272 -69.52 -51.79 -10.95
CA LEU A 272 -68.45 -51.40 -10.04
C LEU A 272 -67.26 -52.37 -10.08
N GLU A 273 -67.51 -53.68 -10.11
CA GLU A 273 -66.45 -54.69 -10.25
C GLU A 273 -65.67 -54.52 -11.56
N LYS A 274 -66.38 -54.22 -12.65
CA LYS A 274 -65.78 -53.94 -13.96
C LYS A 274 -64.95 -52.66 -13.95
N ASP A 275 -65.48 -51.57 -13.41
CA ASP A 275 -64.78 -50.27 -13.34
C ASP A 275 -63.54 -50.35 -12.43
N LEU A 276 -63.59 -51.16 -11.37
CA LEU A 276 -62.44 -51.44 -10.49
C LEU A 276 -61.41 -52.39 -11.11
N GLY A 277 -61.82 -53.28 -12.01
CA GLY A 277 -60.97 -54.33 -12.58
C GLY A 277 -60.69 -55.51 -11.64
N ARG A 278 -61.57 -55.83 -10.67
CA ARG A 278 -61.36 -56.97 -9.75
C ARG A 278 -61.43 -58.30 -10.53
N GLY A 279 -60.30 -59.00 -10.66
CA GLY A 279 -60.20 -60.37 -11.18
C GLY A 279 -59.50 -60.50 -12.54
N LYS A 280 -59.53 -59.46 -13.38
CA LYS A 280 -58.77 -59.41 -14.62
C LYS A 280 -58.41 -57.96 -14.95
N LEU A 281 -57.13 -57.72 -15.21
CA LEU A 281 -56.65 -56.41 -15.63
C LEU A 281 -57.27 -56.06 -16.99
N ASP A 282 -58.07 -55.00 -17.04
CA ASP A 282 -58.71 -54.52 -18.26
C ASP A 282 -58.41 -53.03 -18.47
N LYS A 283 -58.40 -52.60 -19.73
CA LYS A 283 -58.09 -51.21 -20.10
C LYS A 283 -59.18 -50.27 -19.58
N ASN A 284 -58.78 -49.07 -19.16
CA ASN A 284 -59.67 -48.04 -18.61
C ASN A 284 -60.30 -48.40 -17.25
N THR A 285 -59.68 -49.30 -16.50
CA THR A 285 -60.04 -49.58 -15.09
C THR A 285 -59.13 -48.81 -14.13
N LEU A 286 -59.55 -48.69 -12.88
CA LEU A 286 -58.73 -48.07 -11.81
C LEU A 286 -57.38 -48.80 -11.61
N GLN A 287 -57.35 -50.13 -11.76
CA GLN A 287 -56.11 -50.90 -11.68
C GLN A 287 -55.15 -50.61 -12.86
N ASP A 288 -55.68 -50.45 -14.08
CA ASP A 288 -54.89 -50.05 -15.26
C ASP A 288 -54.31 -48.64 -15.08
N LEU A 289 -55.09 -47.70 -14.56
CA LEU A 289 -54.62 -46.35 -14.24
C LEU A 289 -53.48 -46.39 -13.19
N HIS A 290 -53.67 -47.16 -12.12
CA HIS A 290 -52.65 -47.31 -11.08
C HIS A 290 -51.36 -47.91 -11.61
N LYS A 291 -51.47 -48.93 -12.49
CA LYS A 291 -50.31 -49.52 -13.16
C LYS A 291 -49.58 -48.50 -14.04
N LYS A 292 -50.31 -47.75 -14.88
CA LYS A 292 -49.73 -46.72 -15.76
C LYS A 292 -49.03 -45.60 -14.98
N LEU A 293 -49.63 -45.15 -13.87
CA LEU A 293 -49.01 -44.18 -12.97
C LEU A 293 -47.71 -44.72 -12.36
N THR A 294 -47.73 -45.98 -11.92
CA THR A 294 -46.54 -46.65 -11.38
C THR A 294 -45.45 -46.80 -12.44
N GLU A 295 -45.79 -47.22 -13.66
CA GLU A 295 -44.87 -47.34 -14.78
C GLU A 295 -44.28 -45.99 -15.21
N LEU A 296 -45.11 -44.93 -15.23
CA LEU A 296 -44.66 -43.57 -15.53
C LEU A 296 -43.66 -43.08 -14.48
N GLN A 297 -43.99 -43.29 -13.20
CA GLN A 297 -43.18 -42.85 -12.08
C GLN A 297 -41.84 -43.59 -12.03
N GLN A 298 -41.85 -44.91 -12.17
CA GLN A 298 -40.64 -45.76 -12.11
C GLN A 298 -39.82 -45.75 -13.40
N GLY A 299 -40.44 -45.46 -14.55
CA GLY A 299 -39.77 -45.47 -15.84
C GLY A 299 -39.24 -44.08 -16.23
N PRO A 300 -39.95 -43.36 -17.10
CA PRO A 300 -39.44 -42.13 -17.72
C PRO A 300 -39.18 -41.00 -16.71
N VAL A 301 -39.98 -40.87 -15.65
CA VAL A 301 -39.80 -39.79 -14.66
C VAL A 301 -38.52 -40.01 -13.85
N THR A 302 -38.33 -41.20 -13.27
CA THR A 302 -37.08 -41.54 -12.56
C THR A 302 -35.87 -41.46 -13.49
N LYS A 303 -35.99 -41.92 -14.74
CA LYS A 303 -34.89 -41.85 -15.70
C LYS A 303 -34.49 -40.41 -16.03
N ALA A 304 -35.46 -39.54 -16.30
CA ALA A 304 -35.20 -38.13 -16.59
C ALA A 304 -34.58 -37.41 -15.38
N LEU A 305 -35.03 -37.72 -14.16
CA LEU A 305 -34.44 -37.18 -12.93
C LEU A 305 -32.97 -37.60 -12.78
N ASN A 306 -32.68 -38.88 -13.01
CA ASN A 306 -31.32 -39.41 -12.93
C ASN A 306 -30.42 -38.78 -14.00
N GLU A 307 -30.89 -38.67 -15.25
CA GLU A 307 -30.13 -38.02 -16.34
C GLU A 307 -29.86 -36.53 -16.03
N ALA A 308 -30.81 -35.81 -15.45
CA ALA A 308 -30.62 -34.41 -15.04
C ALA A 308 -29.56 -34.28 -13.94
N ASN A 309 -29.58 -35.17 -12.94
CA ASN A 309 -28.56 -35.19 -11.88
C ASN A 309 -27.16 -35.53 -12.45
N ASP A 310 -27.09 -36.49 -13.37
CA ASP A 310 -25.83 -36.90 -14.03
C ASP A 310 -25.22 -35.74 -14.84
N ILE A 311 -26.07 -34.93 -15.50
CA ILE A 311 -25.65 -33.72 -16.22
C ILE A 311 -25.12 -32.66 -15.24
N LEU A 312 -25.80 -32.43 -14.12
CA LEU A 312 -25.35 -31.47 -13.10
C LEU A 312 -23.99 -31.87 -12.53
N GLU A 313 -23.82 -33.14 -12.17
CA GLU A 313 -22.56 -33.66 -11.63
C GLU A 313 -21.42 -33.53 -12.65
N LYS A 314 -21.63 -33.93 -13.90
CA LYS A 314 -20.64 -33.77 -14.98
C LYS A 314 -20.34 -32.31 -15.29
N ALA A 315 -21.34 -31.42 -15.24
CA ALA A 315 -21.12 -30.00 -15.47
C ALA A 315 -20.24 -29.40 -14.37
N GLU A 316 -20.46 -29.78 -13.10
CA GLU A 316 -19.63 -29.37 -11.97
C GLU A 316 -18.21 -29.95 -12.09
N GLU A 317 -18.08 -31.21 -12.48
CA GLU A 317 -16.79 -31.86 -12.75
C GLU A 317 -16.02 -31.15 -13.87
N VAL A 318 -16.65 -30.92 -15.02
CA VAL A 318 -16.02 -30.23 -16.16
C VAL A 318 -15.64 -28.80 -15.78
N THR A 319 -16.49 -28.10 -15.01
CA THR A 319 -16.18 -26.76 -14.51
C THR A 319 -14.94 -26.79 -13.63
N ASN A 320 -14.87 -27.71 -12.67
CA ASN A 320 -13.72 -27.84 -11.78
C ASN A 320 -12.45 -28.29 -12.51
N ASN A 321 -12.56 -29.25 -13.43
CA ASN A 321 -11.46 -29.78 -14.24
C ASN A 321 -10.98 -28.80 -15.32
N THR A 322 -11.77 -27.78 -15.67
CA THR A 322 -11.36 -26.75 -16.63
C THR A 322 -10.88 -25.49 -15.92
N LEU A 323 -11.66 -24.99 -14.96
CA LEU A 323 -11.39 -23.72 -14.28
C LEU A 323 -10.13 -23.81 -13.40
N ARG A 324 -9.91 -24.95 -12.72
CA ARG A 324 -8.73 -25.12 -11.86
C ARG A 324 -7.42 -25.14 -12.67
N PRO A 325 -7.27 -25.91 -13.77
CA PRO A 325 -6.07 -25.83 -14.60
C PRO A 325 -5.89 -24.46 -15.26
N LEU A 326 -6.97 -23.80 -15.70
CA LEU A 326 -6.87 -22.46 -16.28
C LEU A 326 -6.33 -21.47 -15.26
N LYS A 327 -6.89 -21.47 -14.04
CA LYS A 327 -6.43 -20.65 -12.93
C LYS A 327 -4.95 -20.92 -12.61
N ASN A 328 -4.57 -22.19 -12.47
CA ASN A 328 -3.18 -22.57 -12.22
C ASN A 328 -2.24 -22.11 -13.35
N LYS A 329 -2.66 -22.23 -14.61
CA LYS A 329 -1.87 -21.80 -15.78
C LYS A 329 -1.68 -20.28 -15.77
N VAL A 330 -2.74 -19.52 -15.49
CA VAL A 330 -2.69 -18.06 -15.36
C VAL A 330 -1.78 -17.67 -14.21
N ASP A 331 -1.95 -18.26 -13.02
CA ASP A 331 -1.11 -17.98 -11.85
C ASP A 331 0.38 -18.28 -12.13
N GLN A 332 0.66 -19.37 -12.84
CA GLN A 332 2.02 -19.75 -13.23
C GLN A 332 2.62 -18.78 -14.26
N GLN A 333 1.85 -18.37 -15.27
CA GLN A 333 2.28 -17.39 -16.27
C GLN A 333 2.54 -16.02 -15.65
N VAL A 334 1.63 -15.55 -14.79
CA VAL A 334 1.80 -14.29 -14.05
C VAL A 334 3.04 -14.35 -13.17
N SER A 335 3.24 -15.44 -12.44
CA SER A 335 4.42 -15.62 -11.58
C SER A 335 5.73 -15.62 -12.39
N SER A 336 5.73 -16.26 -13.56
CA SER A 336 6.89 -16.28 -14.46
C SER A 336 7.21 -14.88 -14.98
N ALA A 337 6.19 -14.14 -15.45
CA ALA A 337 6.35 -12.78 -15.94
C ALA A 337 6.87 -11.82 -14.86
N ILE A 338 6.36 -11.94 -13.62
CA ILE A 338 6.86 -11.16 -12.46
C ILE A 338 8.34 -11.45 -12.22
N SER A 339 8.74 -12.73 -12.26
CA SER A 339 10.13 -13.15 -12.05
C SER A 339 11.07 -12.63 -13.15
N GLU A 340 10.64 -12.71 -14.42
CA GLU A 340 11.39 -12.21 -15.57
C GLU A 340 11.56 -10.69 -15.54
N LEU A 341 10.48 -9.94 -15.28
CA LEU A 341 10.52 -8.48 -15.15
C LEU A 341 11.40 -8.05 -13.97
N SER A 342 11.29 -8.73 -12.83
CA SER A 342 12.14 -8.45 -11.66
C SER A 342 13.62 -8.70 -11.96
N THR A 343 13.92 -9.76 -12.70
CA THR A 343 15.29 -10.09 -13.11
C THR A 343 15.84 -9.06 -14.08
N LEU A 344 15.03 -8.64 -15.07
CA LEU A 344 15.40 -7.61 -16.03
C LEU A 344 15.65 -6.27 -15.34
N ALA A 345 14.77 -5.85 -14.42
CA ALA A 345 14.90 -4.62 -13.66
C ALA A 345 16.19 -4.62 -12.81
N ARG A 346 16.49 -5.73 -12.12
CA ARG A 346 17.75 -5.89 -11.36
C ARG A 346 18.97 -5.79 -12.27
N LYS A 347 18.93 -6.42 -13.45
CA LYS A 347 20.04 -6.37 -14.42
C LYS A 347 20.26 -4.95 -14.95
N GLN A 348 19.19 -4.23 -15.30
CA GLN A 348 19.26 -2.85 -15.76
C GLN A 348 19.81 -1.92 -14.67
N TYR A 349 19.35 -2.07 -13.42
CA TYR A 349 19.87 -1.30 -12.29
C TYR A 349 21.38 -1.51 -12.09
N ILE A 350 21.84 -2.75 -12.02
CA ILE A 350 23.27 -3.07 -11.86
C ILE A 350 24.08 -2.52 -13.03
N SER A 351 23.57 -2.67 -14.26
CA SER A 351 24.26 -2.17 -15.46
C SER A 351 24.37 -0.64 -15.45
N SER A 352 23.32 0.06 -15.03
CA SER A 352 23.33 1.52 -14.91
C SER A 352 24.34 2.00 -13.86
N ILE A 353 24.38 1.36 -12.68
CA ILE A 353 25.35 1.69 -11.63
C ILE A 353 26.77 1.41 -12.11
N GLN A 354 27.01 0.28 -12.78
CA GLN A 354 28.31 -0.04 -13.35
C GLN A 354 28.76 1.00 -14.38
N SER A 355 27.86 1.45 -15.26
CA SER A 355 28.15 2.49 -16.25
C SER A 355 28.52 3.81 -15.58
N MET A 356 27.71 4.29 -14.63
CA MET A 356 27.96 5.53 -13.89
C MET A 356 29.29 5.48 -13.13
N LEU A 357 29.61 4.37 -12.46
CA LEU A 357 30.88 4.22 -11.75
C LEU A 357 32.07 4.22 -12.71
N THR A 358 31.94 3.58 -13.88
CA THR A 358 32.99 3.57 -14.91
C THR A 358 33.23 4.97 -15.45
N GLU A 359 32.16 5.72 -15.75
CA GLU A 359 32.24 7.08 -16.27
C GLU A 359 32.79 8.06 -15.23
N PHE A 360 32.41 7.89 -13.96
CA PHE A 360 32.98 8.64 -12.84
C PHE A 360 34.47 8.36 -12.67
N SER A 361 34.90 7.10 -12.66
CA SER A 361 36.32 6.74 -12.56
C SER A 361 37.13 7.33 -13.70
N LYS A 362 36.62 7.22 -14.94
CA LYS A 362 37.26 7.83 -16.11
C LYS A 362 37.38 9.34 -15.95
N LYS A 363 36.33 10.01 -15.47
CA LYS A 363 36.34 11.46 -15.27
C LYS A 363 37.35 11.89 -14.20
N VAL A 364 37.45 11.14 -13.10
CA VAL A 364 38.45 11.39 -12.04
C VAL A 364 39.87 11.21 -12.57
N GLU A 365 40.11 10.18 -13.39
CA GLU A 365 41.40 9.95 -14.04
C GLU A 365 41.76 11.12 -14.97
N GLU A 366 40.84 11.52 -15.86
CA GLU A 366 41.02 12.67 -16.76
C GLU A 366 41.30 13.99 -16.02
N GLU A 367 40.57 14.28 -14.94
CA GLU A 367 40.74 15.52 -14.16
C GLU A 367 42.04 15.52 -13.34
N LEU A 368 42.56 14.35 -12.98
CA LEU A 368 43.80 14.21 -12.20
C LEU A 368 45.05 14.06 -13.08
N GLU A 369 44.91 13.65 -14.34
CA GLU A 369 46.02 13.36 -15.26
C GLU A 369 46.95 14.55 -15.50
N GLY A 370 46.47 15.80 -15.34
CA GLY A 370 47.28 17.02 -15.55
C GLY A 370 47.70 17.78 -14.28
N VAL A 371 47.16 17.40 -13.12
CA VAL A 371 47.40 18.13 -11.86
C VAL A 371 48.86 18.01 -11.39
N PRO A 372 49.53 16.84 -11.46
CA PRO A 372 50.95 16.73 -11.14
C PRO A 372 51.82 17.65 -12.00
N GLU A 373 51.56 17.72 -13.31
CA GLU A 373 52.29 18.58 -14.24
C GLU A 373 52.05 20.06 -13.96
N GLU A 374 50.83 20.46 -13.59
CA GLU A 374 50.53 21.84 -13.17
C GLU A 374 51.26 22.21 -11.87
N ILE A 375 51.32 21.28 -10.92
CA ILE A 375 52.07 21.45 -9.66
C ILE A 375 53.56 21.57 -9.93
N GLU A 376 54.10 20.76 -10.86
CA GLU A 376 55.50 20.80 -11.28
C GLU A 376 55.83 22.10 -12.01
N LYS A 377 54.96 22.55 -12.92
CA LYS A 377 55.12 23.86 -13.59
C LYS A 377 55.14 25.02 -12.60
N ASP A 378 54.30 25.02 -11.56
CA ASP A 378 54.29 26.06 -10.51
C ASP A 378 55.59 26.09 -9.69
N LEU A 379 56.45 25.05 -9.69
CA LEU A 379 57.81 25.17 -9.13
C LEU A 379 58.72 26.12 -9.95
N GLU A 380 58.45 26.25 -11.24
CA GLU A 380 59.24 27.05 -12.18
C GLU A 380 58.63 28.42 -12.51
N GLN A 381 57.33 28.60 -12.24
CA GLN A 381 56.58 29.84 -12.45
C GLN A 381 55.70 30.19 -11.23
N GLY A 382 54.94 31.28 -11.28
CA GLY A 382 53.90 31.58 -10.29
C GLY A 382 54.40 31.75 -8.86
N HIS A 383 53.58 31.29 -7.91
CA HIS A 383 53.76 31.59 -6.50
C HIS A 383 54.96 30.86 -5.90
N LYS A 384 55.12 29.55 -6.14
CA LYS A 384 56.23 28.79 -5.53
C LYS A 384 57.58 29.25 -6.07
N LYS A 385 57.68 29.55 -7.38
CA LYS A 385 58.90 30.16 -7.92
C LYS A 385 59.22 31.50 -7.25
N PHE A 386 58.23 32.36 -7.07
CA PHE A 386 58.42 33.62 -6.33
C PHE A 386 58.88 33.36 -4.88
N MET A 387 58.26 32.43 -4.16
CA MET A 387 58.64 32.10 -2.78
C MET A 387 60.08 31.59 -2.68
N LYS A 388 60.51 30.74 -3.62
CA LYS A 388 61.91 30.31 -3.71
C LYS A 388 62.85 31.49 -3.95
N LEU A 389 62.52 32.38 -4.89
CA LEU A 389 63.31 33.60 -5.13
C LEU A 389 63.35 34.52 -3.91
N PHE A 390 62.24 34.63 -3.19
CA PHE A 390 62.13 35.40 -1.95
C PHE A 390 63.04 34.84 -0.86
N GLU A 391 63.04 33.53 -0.67
CA GLU A 391 63.93 32.85 0.27
C GLU A 391 65.41 33.05 -0.11
N ASP A 392 65.77 32.71 -1.35
CA ASP A 392 67.16 32.72 -1.84
C ASP A 392 67.76 34.13 -1.88
N ASN A 393 66.97 35.14 -2.27
CA ASN A 393 67.48 36.47 -2.58
C ASN A 393 67.14 37.54 -1.56
N PHE A 394 66.02 37.42 -0.84
CA PHE A 394 65.65 38.39 0.19
C PHE A 394 65.95 37.85 1.59
N VAL A 395 65.33 36.73 1.98
CA VAL A 395 65.41 36.21 3.36
C VAL A 395 66.85 35.89 3.74
N THR A 396 67.57 35.15 2.89
CA THR A 396 68.97 34.78 3.15
C THR A 396 69.86 36.01 3.33
N ARG A 397 69.63 37.07 2.56
CA ARG A 397 70.43 38.31 2.63
C ARG A 397 70.02 39.21 3.80
N ALA A 398 68.72 39.29 4.09
CA ALA A 398 68.18 40.08 5.19
C ALA A 398 68.52 39.46 6.55
N LYS A 399 68.64 38.13 6.66
CA LYS A 399 69.05 37.42 7.88
C LYS A 399 70.38 37.94 8.44
N VAL A 400 71.32 38.31 7.55
CA VAL A 400 72.65 38.84 7.93
C VAL A 400 72.55 40.21 8.65
N ILE A 401 71.39 40.88 8.68
CA ILE A 401 71.18 42.08 9.49
C ILE A 401 71.20 41.74 10.99
N ALA A 402 70.79 40.53 11.37
CA ALA A 402 70.81 40.08 12.77
C ALA A 402 72.23 39.99 13.34
N ASP A 403 73.25 39.83 12.47
CA ASP A 403 74.66 39.73 12.87
C ASP A 403 75.30 41.11 13.12
N ILE A 404 74.57 42.20 12.92
CA ILE A 404 75.06 43.56 13.18
C ILE A 404 75.05 43.80 14.69
N ASP A 405 76.22 44.09 15.25
CA ASP A 405 76.35 44.53 16.64
C ASP A 405 75.87 45.98 16.78
N PRO A 406 74.75 46.26 17.49
CA PRO A 406 74.23 47.61 17.64
C PRO A 406 75.13 48.53 18.48
N ASN A 407 76.11 47.98 19.21
CA ASN A 407 77.00 48.75 20.07
C ASN A 407 78.35 49.08 19.42
N LYS A 408 78.63 48.54 18.22
CA LYS A 408 79.91 48.71 17.54
C LYS A 408 79.86 49.82 16.49
N PHE A 409 80.15 51.05 16.91
CA PHE A 409 80.20 52.21 16.04
C PHE A 409 81.58 52.39 15.41
N THR A 410 81.68 52.19 14.09
CA THR A 410 82.84 52.60 13.31
C THR A 410 82.51 53.90 12.57
N LYS A 411 83.51 54.76 12.35
CA LYS A 411 83.33 56.04 11.64
C LYS A 411 82.92 55.86 10.17
N ALA A 412 83.28 54.72 9.56
CA ALA A 412 82.98 54.43 8.17
C ALA A 412 81.59 53.79 7.98
N GLU A 413 81.21 52.84 8.84
CA GLU A 413 79.94 52.10 8.72
C GLU A 413 79.34 51.83 10.12
N PRO A 414 78.57 52.78 10.70
CA PRO A 414 77.85 52.54 11.95
C PRO A 414 76.72 51.49 11.76
N PRO A 415 76.16 50.93 12.84
CA PRO A 415 75.16 49.85 12.76
C PRO A 415 73.94 50.18 11.88
N LEU A 416 73.44 51.42 11.93
CA LEU A 416 72.32 51.88 11.09
C LEU A 416 72.69 51.88 9.59
N HIS A 417 73.92 52.29 9.25
CA HIS A 417 74.44 52.22 7.89
C HIS A 417 74.44 50.78 7.38
N GLN A 418 75.00 49.87 8.19
CA GLN A 418 75.10 48.47 7.83
C GLN A 418 73.71 47.84 7.62
N ALA A 419 72.76 48.13 8.52
CA ALA A 419 71.40 47.61 8.43
C ALA A 419 70.66 48.13 7.19
N ALA A 420 70.68 49.44 6.96
CA ALA A 420 70.00 50.05 5.82
C ALA A 420 70.63 49.64 4.48
N ARG A 421 71.96 49.55 4.40
CA ARG A 421 72.66 49.05 3.21
C ARG A 421 72.38 47.58 2.92
N ARG A 422 72.42 46.71 3.94
CA ARG A 422 72.12 45.27 3.78
C ARG A 422 70.66 45.04 3.37
N LEU A 423 69.72 45.80 3.96
CA LEU A 423 68.30 45.72 3.60
C LEU A 423 68.04 46.21 2.16
N SER A 424 68.62 47.34 1.76
CA SER A 424 68.52 47.84 0.36
C SER A 424 69.12 46.82 -0.62
N GLY A 425 70.27 46.23 -0.28
CA GLY A 425 70.88 45.17 -1.08
C GLY A 425 70.00 43.93 -1.22
N ALA A 426 69.34 43.48 -0.16
CA ALA A 426 68.43 42.34 -0.19
C ALA A 426 67.18 42.60 -1.05
N ILE A 427 66.58 43.79 -0.92
CA ILE A 427 65.42 44.20 -1.73
C ILE A 427 65.81 44.30 -3.21
N SER A 428 66.95 44.91 -3.51
CA SER A 428 67.46 45.03 -4.88
C SER A 428 67.74 43.67 -5.51
N ALA A 429 68.35 42.74 -4.76
CA ALA A 429 68.62 41.39 -5.22
C ALA A 429 67.33 40.61 -5.55
N LEU A 430 66.30 40.72 -4.72
CA LEU A 430 64.99 40.13 -5.00
C LEU A 430 64.41 40.64 -6.32
N PHE A 431 64.37 41.96 -6.49
CA PHE A 431 63.77 42.59 -7.67
C PHE A 431 64.52 42.26 -8.96
N ILE A 432 65.86 42.27 -8.93
CA ILE A 432 66.69 41.91 -10.09
C ILE A 432 66.40 40.46 -10.52
N ASN A 433 66.31 39.53 -9.57
CA ASN A 433 66.11 38.13 -9.91
C ASN A 433 64.67 37.83 -10.33
N CYS A 434 63.67 38.48 -9.75
CA CYS A 434 62.29 38.37 -10.22
C CYS A 434 62.10 38.97 -11.62
N GLN A 435 62.81 40.05 -12.00
CA GLN A 435 62.76 40.61 -13.36
C GLN A 435 63.39 39.70 -14.43
N LYS A 436 64.28 38.77 -14.04
CA LYS A 436 64.86 37.77 -14.95
C LYS A 436 63.90 36.62 -15.24
N VAL A 437 62.94 36.36 -14.35
CA VAL A 437 61.91 35.35 -14.58
C VAL A 437 60.82 35.95 -15.47
N ALA A 438 60.69 35.44 -16.69
CA ALA A 438 59.76 35.96 -17.70
C ALA A 438 58.32 36.09 -17.17
N ASP A 439 57.91 35.13 -16.35
CA ASP A 439 56.61 35.03 -15.72
C ASP A 439 56.31 36.11 -14.67
N LEU A 440 57.34 36.57 -13.95
CA LEU A 440 57.21 37.59 -12.89
C LEU A 440 57.58 39.00 -13.40
N LYS A 441 58.19 39.09 -14.59
CA LYS A 441 58.76 40.33 -15.13
C LYS A 441 57.76 41.48 -15.22
N SER A 442 56.52 41.22 -15.64
CA SER A 442 55.47 42.24 -15.72
C SER A 442 55.17 42.83 -14.35
N ASP A 443 55.00 41.98 -13.34
CA ASP A 443 54.54 42.34 -12.01
C ASP A 443 55.61 43.12 -11.26
N PHE A 444 56.85 42.67 -11.38
CA PHE A 444 58.00 43.41 -10.85
C PHE A 444 58.31 44.69 -11.63
N GLY A 445 57.80 44.80 -12.86
CA GLY A 445 57.74 46.07 -13.59
C GLY A 445 56.80 47.07 -12.93
N ILE A 446 55.61 46.61 -12.49
CA ILE A 446 54.61 47.44 -11.80
C ILE A 446 55.13 47.89 -10.42
N MET A 447 55.84 47.03 -9.69
CA MET A 447 56.42 47.37 -8.38
C MET A 447 57.64 48.31 -8.45
N LYS A 448 58.20 48.54 -9.64
CA LYS A 448 59.48 49.27 -9.82
C LYS A 448 59.47 50.70 -9.24
N PRO A 449 58.40 51.52 -9.37
CA PRO A 449 58.36 52.83 -8.74
C PRO A 449 58.46 52.74 -7.21
N THR A 450 57.70 51.83 -6.60
CA THR A 450 57.72 51.60 -5.15
C THR A 450 59.07 51.08 -4.67
N GLN A 451 59.71 50.17 -5.42
CA GLN A 451 61.06 49.71 -5.10
C GLN A 451 62.09 50.84 -5.16
N LYS A 452 62.03 51.71 -6.17
CA LYS A 452 62.94 52.88 -6.27
C LYS A 452 62.74 53.85 -5.12
N ALA A 453 61.49 54.12 -4.73
CA ALA A 453 61.20 54.98 -3.60
C ALA A 453 61.74 54.38 -2.29
N LEU A 454 61.56 53.08 -2.09
CA LEU A 454 62.08 52.36 -0.93
C LEU A 454 63.61 52.33 -0.89
N ASP A 455 64.26 52.10 -2.03
CA ASP A 455 65.71 52.14 -2.16
C ASP A 455 66.27 53.54 -1.87
N ARG A 456 65.57 54.60 -2.29
CA ARG A 456 65.94 55.98 -1.99
C ARG A 456 65.86 56.30 -0.49
N VAL A 457 64.85 55.80 0.22
CA VAL A 457 64.75 55.93 1.69
C VAL A 457 65.95 55.27 2.36
N LEU A 458 66.22 54.00 2.02
CA LEU A 458 67.30 53.23 2.61
C LEU A 458 68.68 53.81 2.26
N THR A 459 68.87 54.26 1.02
CA THR A 459 70.11 54.89 0.56
C THR A 459 70.37 56.23 1.22
N GLY A 460 69.32 57.04 1.40
CA GLY A 460 69.40 58.25 2.20
C GLY A 460 69.83 57.95 3.64
N LEU A 461 69.21 56.93 4.25
CA LEU A 461 69.45 56.55 5.64
C LEU A 461 70.88 56.07 5.90
N TRP A 462 71.46 55.24 5.03
CA TRP A 462 72.85 54.80 5.23
C TRP A 462 73.88 55.86 4.83
N ALA A 463 73.54 56.79 3.94
CA ALA A 463 74.43 57.90 3.59
C ALA A 463 74.49 58.99 4.68
N SER A 464 73.36 59.31 5.31
CA SER A 464 73.29 60.31 6.38
C SER A 464 73.66 59.75 7.75
N ASN A 465 73.49 58.44 7.96
CA ASN A 465 73.57 57.76 9.26
C ASN A 465 72.55 58.26 10.30
N HIS A 466 71.57 59.06 9.90
CA HIS A 466 70.59 59.70 10.78
C HIS A 466 69.22 59.81 10.12
N PHE A 467 68.18 59.85 10.94
CA PHE A 467 66.82 60.21 10.52
C PHE A 467 66.72 61.74 10.39
N ASP A 468 67.25 62.28 9.30
CA ASP A 468 67.27 63.72 9.00
C ASP A 468 66.04 64.17 8.20
N ASN A 469 65.92 65.48 7.93
CA ASN A 469 64.82 66.01 7.11
C ASN A 469 64.78 65.37 5.69
N LYS A 470 65.93 64.89 5.19
CA LYS A 470 66.01 64.22 3.90
C LYS A 470 65.42 62.82 3.97
N PHE A 471 65.57 62.10 5.08
CA PHE A 471 64.87 60.86 5.37
C PHE A 471 63.36 61.06 5.36
N SER A 472 62.84 62.06 6.08
CA SER A 472 61.40 62.35 6.11
C SER A 472 60.84 62.66 4.72
N ASN A 473 61.53 63.53 3.94
CA ASN A 473 61.14 63.82 2.56
C ASN A 473 61.14 62.57 1.65
N ASN A 474 62.09 61.66 1.84
CA ASN A 474 62.13 60.41 1.09
C ASN A 474 61.01 59.45 1.53
N LEU A 475 60.65 59.45 2.82
CA LEU A 475 59.59 58.63 3.38
C LEU A 475 58.21 59.10 2.89
N ASP A 476 57.98 60.41 2.80
CA ASP A 476 56.78 60.99 2.21
C ASP A 476 56.65 60.60 0.73
N ALA A 477 57.74 60.70 -0.04
CA ALA A 477 57.76 60.24 -1.44
C ALA A 477 57.46 58.73 -1.58
N LEU A 478 57.90 57.90 -0.63
CA LEU A 478 57.53 56.48 -0.57
C LEU A 478 56.03 56.31 -0.29
N ASN A 479 55.47 57.08 0.65
CA ASN A 479 54.04 57.04 0.97
C ASN A 479 53.17 57.47 -0.23
N ASP A 480 53.55 58.52 -0.95
CA ASP A 480 52.87 58.96 -2.17
C ASP A 480 52.91 57.88 -3.25
N THR A 481 54.06 57.24 -3.42
CA THR A 481 54.23 56.11 -4.34
C THR A 481 53.38 54.90 -3.92
N LEU A 482 53.21 54.65 -2.62
CA LEU A 482 52.36 53.58 -2.09
C LEU A 482 50.87 53.90 -2.13
N ALA A 483 50.50 55.19 -2.14
CA ALA A 483 49.12 55.64 -2.33
C ALA A 483 48.68 55.43 -3.79
N THR A 484 49.59 55.65 -4.74
CA THR A 484 49.37 55.45 -6.18
C THR A 484 49.48 53.98 -6.61
N PHE A 485 50.28 53.16 -5.92
CA PHE A 485 50.36 51.72 -6.19
C PHE A 485 49.10 50.99 -5.69
N ASN A 486 48.16 50.70 -6.60
CA ASN A 486 46.87 50.10 -6.27
C ASN A 486 46.54 48.79 -7.05
N PRO A 487 47.27 47.69 -6.81
CA PRO A 487 46.94 46.39 -7.39
C PRO A 487 45.58 45.93 -6.84
N LYS A 488 44.53 45.91 -7.65
CA LYS A 488 43.23 45.37 -7.20
C LYS A 488 43.35 43.85 -7.03
N THR A 489 42.51 43.26 -6.17
CA THR A 489 42.44 41.80 -5.93
C THR A 489 42.27 40.97 -7.22
N TYR A 490 41.81 41.60 -8.31
CA TYR A 490 41.74 41.06 -9.68
C TYR A 490 42.19 42.09 -10.76
N GLY A 491 43.18 42.94 -10.46
CA GLY A 491 43.71 43.99 -11.35
C GLY A 491 45.17 43.78 -11.79
N GLU A 492 45.77 44.83 -12.37
CA GLU A 492 47.06 44.87 -13.08
C GLU A 492 48.13 43.90 -12.56
N GLY A 493 48.63 43.04 -13.47
CA GLY A 493 49.66 42.05 -13.20
C GLY A 493 49.18 40.61 -13.37
N LYS A 494 50.11 39.69 -13.60
CA LYS A 494 49.88 38.25 -13.76
C LYS A 494 49.58 37.58 -12.41
N TYR A 495 50.14 38.08 -11.31
CA TYR A 495 49.97 37.59 -9.95
C TYR A 495 49.60 38.70 -8.95
N PRO A 496 48.32 39.13 -8.93
CA PRO A 496 47.85 40.27 -8.12
C PRO A 496 48.09 40.13 -6.61
N TYR A 497 48.10 38.91 -6.08
CA TYR A 497 48.35 38.63 -4.67
C TYR A 497 49.80 38.94 -4.24
N ILE A 498 50.79 38.77 -5.12
CA ILE A 498 52.20 39.15 -4.87
C ILE A 498 52.29 40.68 -4.77
N LEU A 499 51.60 41.39 -5.66
CA LEU A 499 51.55 42.84 -5.71
C LEU A 499 50.91 43.45 -4.45
N GLU A 500 49.78 42.90 -4.04
CA GLU A 500 49.11 43.30 -2.80
C GLU A 500 49.93 42.99 -1.54
N SER A 501 50.62 41.85 -1.52
CA SER A 501 51.48 41.47 -0.38
C SER A 501 52.65 42.43 -0.22
N PHE A 502 53.32 42.79 -1.33
CA PHE A 502 54.40 43.77 -1.33
C PHE A 502 53.94 45.14 -0.85
N LYS A 503 52.81 45.65 -1.39
CA LYS A 503 52.21 46.92 -0.98
C LYS A 503 51.92 46.97 0.52
N LYS A 504 51.31 45.91 1.06
CA LYS A 504 51.00 45.80 2.49
C LYS A 504 52.27 45.81 3.35
N ALA A 505 53.28 45.04 2.96
CA ALA A 505 54.57 45.02 3.64
C ALA A 505 55.24 46.40 3.63
N SER A 506 55.35 47.04 2.47
CA SER A 506 55.95 48.37 2.35
C SER A 506 55.19 49.44 3.14
N ARG A 507 53.85 49.39 3.18
CA ARG A 507 53.04 50.28 4.04
C ARG A 507 53.27 50.04 5.53
N HIS A 508 53.40 48.78 5.94
CA HIS A 508 53.69 48.45 7.33
C HIS A 508 55.04 49.03 7.77
N TYR A 509 56.09 48.84 6.97
CA TYR A 509 57.41 49.41 7.25
C TYR A 509 57.42 50.93 7.22
N SER A 510 56.78 51.55 6.23
CA SER A 510 56.67 53.01 6.16
C SER A 510 56.01 53.59 7.41
N ARG A 511 54.88 53.02 7.85
CA ARG A 511 54.21 53.41 9.11
C ARG A 511 55.11 53.23 10.32
N SER A 512 55.84 52.11 10.40
CA SER A 512 56.75 51.86 11.52
C SER A 512 57.89 52.88 11.57
N TRP A 513 58.43 53.30 10.42
CA TRP A 513 59.44 54.35 10.35
C TRP A 513 58.88 55.73 10.70
N SER A 514 57.68 56.07 10.23
CA SER A 514 57.00 57.32 10.62
C SER A 514 56.73 57.44 12.12
N THR A 515 56.61 56.32 12.85
CA THR A 515 56.44 56.35 14.32
C THR A 515 57.75 56.47 15.10
N ARG A 516 58.90 56.32 14.44
CA ARG A 516 60.24 56.33 15.06
C ARG A 516 61.04 57.59 14.76
N THR A 517 60.56 58.41 13.82
CA THR A 517 60.99 59.77 13.52
C THR A 517 60.05 60.76 14.15
#